data_AF-A0A1S3H7E4-F1
#
_entry.id   AF-A0A1S3H7E4-F1
#
_cell.length_a   1.000
_cell.length_b   1.000
_cell.length_c   1.000
_cell.angle_alpha   90.00
_cell.angle_beta   90.00
_cell.angle_gamma   90.00
#
_symmetry.space_group_name_H-M   'P 1'
#
loop_
_entity.id
_entity.type
_entity.pdbx_description
1 polymer ?
#
loop_
_entity_poly.entity_id
_entity_poly.type
_entity_poly.pdbx_seq_one_letter_code
_entity_poly.pdbx_strand_id
1 'polypeptide(L)'
;MPKEKYESPNPRRTHTIMSMEDVVAGKKSQWYELEITGTIRNLSPQLWQLEHLTSLYLNDNNLTRLPADICRLQNLVYLDLSANKLRSLPAELGDMITLRELLLNNNYLRSLPYELGKLFQLQTLGLKGNPLSPDILNLYNEANGTHKLLAYMLDNLHCEYRSDTLHCEYTVVWFSDGSCYNQAFKIWVI
;
A
#
# COMPACT_ATOMS: atom_id res chain seq x y z
N MET A 1 21.86 22.58 -3.73
CA MET A 1 21.14 22.23 -2.49
C MET A 1 21.51 20.80 -2.13
N PRO A 2 22.02 20.50 -0.92
CA PRO A 2 22.37 19.14 -0.56
C PRO A 2 21.07 18.32 -0.43
N LYS A 3 21.02 17.17 -1.10
CA LYS A 3 19.96 16.19 -0.88
C LYS A 3 20.20 15.61 0.51
N GLU A 4 19.32 15.91 1.47
CA GLU A 4 19.29 15.20 2.74
C GLU A 4 19.11 13.72 2.42
N LYS A 5 20.15 12.92 2.67
CA LYS A 5 20.07 11.46 2.59
C LYS A 5 19.16 11.02 3.73
N TYR A 6 18.07 10.34 3.39
CA TYR A 6 17.26 9.63 4.37
C TYR A 6 18.14 8.54 5.00
N GLU A 7 18.42 8.64 6.30
CA GLU A 7 19.13 7.61 7.04
C GLU A 7 18.14 6.55 7.51
N SER A 8 18.21 5.36 6.89
CA SER A 8 17.47 4.18 7.32
C SER A 8 17.86 3.77 8.75
N PRO A 9 16.94 3.44 9.67
CA PRO A 9 17.26 3.26 11.09
C PRO A 9 17.94 1.92 11.48
N ASN A 10 18.19 0.99 10.55
CA ASN A 10 18.52 -0.39 10.93
C ASN A 10 19.93 -0.85 10.50
N PRO A 11 20.89 -0.98 11.44
CA PRO A 11 22.29 -1.29 11.14
C PRO A 11 22.61 -2.80 11.00
N ARG A 12 21.63 -3.71 10.94
CA ARG A 12 21.89 -5.17 10.82
C ARG A 12 20.78 -5.91 10.07
N ARG A 13 20.83 -5.93 8.74
CA ARG A 13 20.11 -6.92 7.94
C ARG A 13 21.10 -7.81 7.22
N THR A 14 21.44 -8.93 7.84
CA THR A 14 22.20 -10.01 7.20
C THR A 14 21.26 -10.70 6.21
N HIS A 15 21.36 -10.33 4.93
CA HIS A 15 20.59 -10.94 3.84
C HIS A 15 21.24 -12.29 3.47
N THR A 16 20.63 -13.40 3.88
CA THR A 16 21.14 -14.76 3.59
C THR A 16 20.72 -15.24 2.22
N ILE A 17 21.48 -14.92 1.17
CA ILE A 17 21.21 -15.34 -0.21
C ILE A 17 21.04 -16.87 -0.28
N MET A 18 19.94 -17.33 -0.88
CA MET A 18 19.59 -18.75 -0.98
C MET A 18 20.63 -19.41 -1.86
N SER A 19 21.21 -20.51 -1.38
CA SER A 19 22.24 -21.22 -2.15
C SER A 19 21.60 -21.85 -3.40
N MET A 20 22.37 -22.00 -4.47
CA MET A 20 21.90 -22.64 -5.70
C MET A 20 21.43 -24.09 -5.44
N GLU A 21 21.98 -24.72 -4.40
CA GLU A 21 21.60 -26.08 -3.95
C GLU A 21 20.19 -26.11 -3.34
N ASP A 22 19.81 -25.08 -2.56
CA ASP A 22 18.46 -24.98 -1.99
C ASP A 22 17.39 -24.74 -3.06
N VAL A 23 17.73 -24.00 -4.12
CA VAL A 23 16.85 -23.77 -5.28
C VAL A 23 16.59 -25.09 -6.02
N VAL A 24 17.64 -25.90 -6.24
CA VAL A 24 17.53 -27.21 -6.90
C VAL A 24 16.79 -28.23 -6.02
N ALA A 25 16.90 -28.11 -4.69
CA ALA A 25 16.17 -28.94 -3.73
C ALA A 25 14.67 -28.61 -3.61
N GLY A 26 14.16 -27.64 -4.38
CA GLY A 26 12.75 -27.24 -4.35
C GLY A 26 12.32 -26.55 -3.06
N LYS A 27 13.27 -26.10 -2.23
CA LYS A 27 12.93 -25.27 -1.06
C LYS A 27 12.37 -23.95 -1.57
N LYS A 28 11.15 -23.62 -1.15
CA LYS A 28 10.58 -22.30 -1.41
C LYS A 28 11.38 -21.24 -0.65
N SER A 29 11.65 -20.13 -1.32
CA SER A 29 12.29 -18.94 -0.77
C SER A 29 11.54 -18.47 0.48
N GLN A 30 12.07 -18.73 1.69
CA GLN A 30 11.48 -18.28 2.97
C GLN A 30 11.80 -16.81 3.29
N TRP A 31 11.93 -15.98 2.25
CA TRP A 31 12.30 -14.59 2.43
C TRP A 31 11.05 -13.81 2.76
N TYR A 32 10.91 -13.46 4.03
CA TYR A 32 9.82 -12.62 4.51
C TYR A 32 10.13 -11.14 4.30
N GLU A 33 11.41 -10.77 4.26
CA GLU A 33 11.86 -9.42 3.97
C GLU A 33 12.70 -9.39 2.69
N LEU A 34 12.46 -8.39 1.85
CA LEU A 34 13.25 -8.12 0.67
C LEU A 34 13.58 -6.64 0.58
N GLU A 35 14.86 -6.33 0.45
CA GLU A 35 15.38 -4.99 0.26
C GLU A 35 16.07 -4.91 -1.09
N ILE A 36 15.67 -3.94 -1.90
CA ILE A 36 16.28 -3.71 -3.21
C ILE A 36 16.76 -2.27 -3.26
N THR A 37 18.07 -2.08 -3.35
CA THR A 37 18.74 -0.78 -3.46
C THR A 37 19.63 -0.74 -4.69
N GLY A 38 20.02 0.45 -5.14
CA GLY A 38 20.95 0.60 -6.26
C GLY A 38 20.44 1.40 -7.45
N THR A 39 19.56 2.39 -7.24
CA THR A 39 19.08 3.34 -8.26
C THR A 39 18.20 2.72 -9.36
N ILE A 40 17.50 1.66 -9.02
CA ILE A 40 16.71 0.83 -9.95
C ILE A 40 15.55 1.63 -10.53
N ARG A 41 15.28 1.46 -11.83
CA ARG A 41 14.18 2.13 -12.54
C ARG A 41 12.98 1.23 -12.78
N ASN A 42 13.20 -0.07 -12.94
CA ASN A 42 12.18 -1.07 -13.24
C ASN A 42 12.40 -2.30 -12.38
N LEU A 43 11.31 -2.88 -11.89
CA LEU A 43 11.33 -4.14 -11.13
C LEU A 43 10.89 -5.28 -12.05
N SER A 44 11.50 -6.45 -11.88
CA SER A 44 11.13 -7.64 -12.65
C SER A 44 9.74 -8.13 -12.24
N PRO A 45 8.87 -8.55 -13.17
CA PRO A 45 7.52 -9.04 -12.83
C PRO A 45 7.50 -10.23 -11.87
N GLN A 46 8.58 -11.02 -11.84
CA GLN A 46 8.77 -12.15 -10.94
C GLN A 46 8.80 -11.74 -9.46
N LEU A 47 9.14 -10.49 -9.16
CA LEU A 47 9.08 -9.94 -7.79
C LEU A 47 7.68 -10.05 -7.20
N TRP A 48 6.66 -9.87 -8.03
CA TRP A 48 5.25 -9.89 -7.61
C TRP A 48 4.69 -11.30 -7.39
N GLN A 49 5.48 -12.34 -7.68
CA GLN A 49 5.12 -13.75 -7.41
C GLN A 49 5.61 -14.21 -6.03
N LEU A 50 6.33 -13.37 -5.29
CA LEU A 50 6.83 -13.67 -3.94
C LEU A 50 5.73 -13.44 -2.89
N GLU A 51 4.64 -14.20 -2.96
CA GLU A 51 3.45 -14.08 -2.10
C GLU A 51 3.76 -14.24 -0.59
N HIS A 52 4.92 -14.81 -0.25
CA HIS A 52 5.37 -14.99 1.14
C HIS A 52 6.03 -13.74 1.76
N LEU A 53 6.27 -12.68 0.98
CA LEU A 53 6.86 -11.45 1.49
C LEU A 53 5.92 -10.75 2.47
N THR A 54 6.47 -10.37 3.62
CA THR A 54 5.81 -9.54 4.63
C THR A 54 6.37 -8.13 4.67
N SER A 55 7.63 -7.92 4.27
CA SER A 55 8.25 -6.60 4.20
C SER A 55 9.01 -6.38 2.90
N LEU A 56 8.73 -5.27 2.21
CA LEU A 56 9.37 -4.90 0.96
C LEU A 56 9.95 -3.48 1.06
N TYR A 57 11.27 -3.38 0.98
CA TYR A 57 12.02 -2.13 1.02
C TYR A 57 12.53 -1.81 -0.38
N LEU A 58 11.99 -0.75 -0.96
CA LEU A 58 12.32 -0.23 -2.29
C LEU A 58 12.76 1.23 -2.23
N ASN A 59 13.14 1.71 -1.04
CA ASN A 59 13.57 3.09 -0.82
C ASN A 59 14.84 3.44 -1.61
N ASP A 60 15.04 4.73 -1.88
CA ASP A 60 16.23 5.29 -2.55
C ASP A 60 16.50 4.69 -3.94
N ASN A 61 15.43 4.43 -4.69
CA ASN A 61 15.48 4.00 -6.07
C ASN A 61 15.01 5.10 -7.04
N ASN A 62 14.98 4.79 -8.33
CA ASN A 62 14.49 5.66 -9.38
C ASN A 62 13.17 5.14 -9.98
N LEU A 63 12.35 4.46 -9.19
CA LEU A 63 11.08 3.91 -9.67
C LEU A 63 10.15 5.04 -10.07
N THR A 64 9.69 5.02 -11.32
CA THR A 64 8.77 6.04 -11.85
C THR A 64 7.30 5.62 -11.79
N ARG A 65 7.07 4.31 -11.74
CA ARG A 65 5.75 3.68 -11.70
C ARG A 65 5.81 2.42 -10.84
N LEU A 66 4.70 2.09 -10.22
CA LEU A 66 4.47 0.83 -9.55
C LEU A 66 3.42 0.05 -10.35
N PRO A 67 3.65 -1.22 -10.72
CA PRO A 67 2.66 -2.00 -11.46
C PRO A 67 1.51 -2.43 -10.55
N ALA A 68 0.32 -2.63 -11.13
CA ALA A 68 -0.86 -3.14 -10.45
C ALA A 68 -0.63 -4.52 -9.82
N ASP A 69 0.27 -5.33 -10.39
CA ASP A 69 0.62 -6.66 -9.89
C ASP A 69 1.16 -6.68 -8.45
N ILE A 70 1.50 -5.53 -7.86
CA ILE A 70 1.88 -5.46 -6.43
C ILE A 70 0.79 -6.02 -5.51
N CYS A 71 -0.49 -5.95 -5.91
CA CYS A 71 -1.61 -6.49 -5.13
C CYS A 71 -1.53 -8.01 -4.89
N ARG A 72 -0.72 -8.74 -5.67
CA ARG A 72 -0.47 -10.18 -5.48
C ARG A 72 0.29 -10.47 -4.20
N LEU A 73 1.00 -9.50 -3.63
CA LEU A 73 1.72 -9.63 -2.36
C LEU A 73 0.74 -9.51 -1.17
N GLN A 74 -0.22 -10.44 -1.07
CA GLN A 74 -1.33 -10.37 -0.10
C GLN A 74 -0.90 -10.45 1.37
N ASN A 75 0.32 -10.92 1.66
CA ASN A 75 0.86 -11.03 3.01
C ASN A 75 1.75 -9.83 3.40
N LEU A 76 1.85 -8.82 2.55
CA LEU A 76 2.74 -7.69 2.78
C LEU A 76 2.18 -6.76 3.87
N VAL A 77 2.94 -6.64 4.96
CA VAL A 77 2.61 -5.80 6.11
C VAL A 77 3.31 -4.45 6.01
N TYR A 78 4.53 -4.44 5.47
CA TYR A 78 5.39 -3.25 5.40
C TYR A 78 5.85 -2.99 3.97
N LEU A 79 5.62 -1.79 3.46
CA LEU A 79 6.06 -1.33 2.15
C LEU A 79 6.72 0.04 2.23
N ASP A 80 8.02 0.10 1.94
CA ASP A 80 8.75 1.37 1.83
C ASP A 80 9.12 1.67 0.37
N LEU A 81 8.53 2.73 -0.16
CA LEU A 81 8.75 3.29 -1.49
C LEU A 81 9.31 4.71 -1.40
N SER A 82 9.85 5.11 -0.24
CA SER A 82 10.36 6.46 -0.01
C SER A 82 11.53 6.81 -0.94
N ALA A 83 11.72 8.10 -1.21
CA ALA A 83 12.81 8.61 -2.04
C ALA A 83 12.87 7.98 -3.45
N ASN A 84 11.70 7.79 -4.07
CA ASN A 84 11.56 7.35 -5.45
C ASN A 84 11.08 8.49 -6.37
N LYS A 85 10.72 8.16 -7.61
CA LYS A 85 10.19 9.11 -8.61
C LYS A 85 8.74 8.82 -9.00
N LEU A 86 7.97 8.22 -8.08
CA LEU A 86 6.59 7.82 -8.33
C LEU A 86 5.72 9.05 -8.55
N ARG A 87 4.90 9.03 -9.60
CA ARG A 87 3.95 10.11 -9.95
C ARG A 87 2.51 9.77 -9.60
N SER A 88 2.19 8.49 -9.57
CA SER A 88 0.89 7.94 -9.21
C SER A 88 1.08 6.56 -8.58
N LEU A 89 0.04 6.08 -7.91
CA LEU A 89 -0.06 4.73 -7.38
C LEU A 89 -1.17 3.96 -8.10
N PRO A 90 -1.03 2.64 -8.27
CA PRO A 90 -2.11 1.80 -8.79
C PRO A 90 -3.28 1.74 -7.79
N ALA A 91 -4.51 1.68 -8.31
CA ALA A 91 -5.73 1.52 -7.50
C ALA A 91 -5.74 0.19 -6.74
N GLU A 92 -5.13 -0.83 -7.33
CA GLU A 92 -5.00 -2.19 -6.80
C GLU A 92 -4.16 -2.24 -5.51
N LEU A 93 -3.41 -1.19 -5.19
CA LEU A 93 -2.73 -1.06 -3.89
C LEU A 93 -3.75 -1.06 -2.73
N GLY A 94 -4.98 -0.63 -2.97
CA GLY A 94 -6.07 -0.66 -1.99
C GLY A 94 -6.56 -2.07 -1.63
N ASP A 95 -6.26 -3.09 -2.44
CA ASP A 95 -6.71 -4.46 -2.17
C ASP A 95 -5.75 -5.21 -1.22
N MET A 96 -4.62 -4.62 -0.84
CA MET A 96 -3.62 -5.18 0.08
C MET A 96 -4.00 -4.96 1.55
N ILE A 97 -5.12 -5.56 1.99
CA ILE A 97 -5.74 -5.33 3.30
C ILE A 97 -4.87 -5.64 4.53
N THR A 98 -3.77 -6.36 4.36
CA THR A 98 -2.82 -6.75 5.43
C THR A 98 -1.77 -5.67 5.71
N LEU A 99 -1.69 -4.65 4.85
CA LEU A 99 -0.67 -3.62 4.89
C LEU A 99 -0.92 -2.67 6.07
N ARG A 100 0.10 -2.53 6.93
CA ARG A 100 0.08 -1.71 8.14
C ARG A 100 0.91 -0.45 8.03
N GLU A 101 1.99 -0.52 7.26
CA GLU A 101 2.90 0.60 7.07
C GLU A 101 3.21 0.81 5.58
N LEU A 102 2.83 1.98 5.07
CA LEU A 102 3.07 2.41 3.71
C LEU A 102 3.87 3.71 3.72
N LEU A 103 5.15 3.66 3.35
CA LEU A 103 6.00 4.84 3.29
C LEU A 103 6.19 5.26 1.82
N LEU A 104 5.76 6.48 1.50
CA LEU A 104 5.79 7.07 0.16
C LEU A 104 6.51 8.43 0.18
N ASN A 105 7.30 8.71 1.22
CA ASN A 105 7.92 10.00 1.43
C ASN A 105 8.84 10.38 0.25
N ASN A 106 8.96 11.67 -0.05
CA ASN A 106 9.87 12.19 -1.08
C ASN A 106 9.65 11.55 -2.46
N ASN A 107 8.40 11.45 -2.90
CA ASN A 107 8.03 11.10 -4.27
C ASN A 107 7.43 12.31 -5.01
N TYR A 108 6.88 12.11 -6.21
CA TYR A 108 6.22 13.16 -7.00
C TYR A 108 4.71 12.91 -7.13
N LEU A 109 4.10 12.33 -6.10
CA LEU A 109 2.67 12.04 -6.06
C LEU A 109 1.89 13.36 -6.00
N ARG A 110 1.00 13.57 -6.97
CA ARG A 110 0.09 14.73 -7.01
C ARG A 110 -1.29 14.41 -6.46
N SER A 111 -1.71 13.16 -6.62
CA SER A 111 -2.95 12.60 -6.10
C SER A 111 -2.69 11.19 -5.59
N LEU A 112 -3.63 10.70 -4.81
CA LEU A 112 -3.65 9.33 -4.27
C LEU A 112 -4.95 8.66 -4.75
N PRO A 113 -4.92 7.37 -5.11
CA PRO A 113 -6.14 6.65 -5.49
C PRO A 113 -7.09 6.53 -4.29
N TYR A 114 -8.39 6.71 -4.53
CA TYR A 114 -9.41 6.61 -3.47
C TYR A 114 -9.51 5.20 -2.88
N GLU A 115 -9.07 4.19 -3.63
CA GLU A 115 -8.96 2.80 -3.21
C GLU A 115 -8.03 2.60 -2.02
N LEU A 116 -7.09 3.50 -1.73
CA LEU A 116 -6.29 3.43 -0.50
C LEU A 116 -7.19 3.45 0.75
N GLY A 117 -8.38 4.07 0.68
CA GLY A 117 -9.35 4.06 1.77
C GLY A 117 -9.80 2.65 2.20
N LYS A 118 -9.62 1.62 1.36
CA LYS A 118 -9.87 0.22 1.71
C LYS A 118 -8.85 -0.37 2.69
N LEU A 119 -7.70 0.28 2.91
CA LEU A 119 -6.63 -0.21 3.77
C LEU A 119 -6.92 0.07 5.26
N PHE A 120 -7.94 -0.59 5.81
CA PHE A 120 -8.41 -0.38 7.18
C PHE A 120 -7.39 -0.78 8.27
N GLN A 121 -6.39 -1.60 7.94
CA GLN A 121 -5.31 -1.98 8.86
C GLN A 121 -4.11 -1.03 8.82
N LEU A 122 -4.12 -0.02 7.94
CA LEU A 122 -3.00 0.89 7.76
C LEU A 122 -2.87 1.85 8.95
N GLN A 123 -1.78 1.70 9.69
CA GLN A 123 -1.47 2.50 10.87
C GLN A 123 -0.61 3.71 10.51
N THR A 124 0.38 3.48 9.65
CA THR A 124 1.37 4.48 9.26
C THR A 124 1.32 4.69 7.75
N LEU A 125 1.01 5.91 7.35
CA LEU A 125 1.09 6.36 5.96
C LEU A 125 2.08 7.52 5.91
N GLY A 126 3.17 7.39 5.15
CA GLY A 126 4.18 8.44 4.99
C GLY A 126 4.00 9.18 3.67
N LEU A 127 3.54 10.42 3.69
CA LEU A 127 3.31 11.22 2.46
C LEU A 127 4.19 12.46 2.35
N LYS A 128 5.06 12.71 3.35
CA LYS A 128 5.86 13.93 3.43
C LYS A 128 6.76 14.10 2.20
N GLY A 129 6.89 15.33 1.69
CA GLY A 129 7.75 15.61 0.54
C GLY A 129 7.15 15.23 -0.82
N ASN A 130 5.85 14.95 -0.88
CA ASN A 130 5.11 14.83 -2.13
C ASN A 130 4.37 16.13 -2.48
N PRO A 131 4.27 16.51 -3.78
CA PRO A 131 3.50 17.66 -4.24
C PRO A 131 1.98 17.34 -4.29
N LEU A 132 1.42 16.83 -3.20
CA LEU A 132 -0.01 16.52 -3.05
C LEU A 132 -0.84 17.81 -3.01
N SER A 133 -2.14 17.69 -3.31
CA SER A 133 -3.06 18.83 -3.19
C SER A 133 -3.12 19.33 -1.74
N PRO A 134 -3.33 20.65 -1.54
CA PRO A 134 -3.43 21.24 -0.21
C PRO A 134 -4.51 20.58 0.66
N ASP A 135 -5.64 20.18 0.07
CA ASP A 135 -6.74 19.55 0.79
C ASP A 135 -6.33 18.21 1.42
N ILE A 136 -5.61 17.37 0.66
CA ILE A 136 -5.11 16.08 1.14
C ILE A 136 -4.03 16.28 2.21
N LEU A 137 -3.14 17.25 2.01
CA LEU A 137 -2.09 17.58 2.98
C LEU A 137 -2.68 18.12 4.29
N ASN A 138 -3.71 18.96 4.23
CA ASN A 138 -4.37 19.49 5.40
C ASN A 138 -5.01 18.37 6.23
N LEU A 139 -5.77 17.47 5.59
CA LEU A 139 -6.36 16.30 6.24
C LEU A 139 -5.28 15.39 6.86
N TYR A 140 -4.18 15.17 6.14
CA TYR A 140 -3.08 14.33 6.60
C TYR A 140 -2.30 14.93 7.78
N ASN A 141 -2.19 16.26 7.87
CA ASN A 141 -1.46 16.94 8.94
C ASN A 141 -2.25 17.07 10.25
N GLU A 142 -3.54 16.71 10.26
CA GLU A 142 -4.35 16.68 11.47
C GLU A 142 -3.96 15.53 12.42
N ALA A 143 -4.42 15.63 13.68
CA ALA A 143 -4.34 14.50 14.61
C ALA A 143 -5.07 13.29 14.02
N ASN A 144 -4.37 12.14 14.00
CA ASN A 144 -4.82 10.91 13.36
C ASN A 144 -5.05 11.04 11.83
N GLY A 145 -4.28 11.92 11.16
CA GLY A 145 -4.45 12.27 9.76
C GLY A 145 -4.40 11.10 8.79
N THR A 146 -3.64 10.04 9.07
CA THR A 146 -3.69 8.79 8.29
C THR A 146 -5.10 8.23 8.22
N HIS A 147 -5.72 7.93 9.37
CA HIS A 147 -7.06 7.34 9.41
C HIS A 147 -8.12 8.30 8.85
N LYS A 148 -7.99 9.61 9.10
CA LYS A 148 -8.91 10.61 8.53
C LYS A 148 -8.83 10.64 7.00
N LEU A 149 -7.61 10.59 6.46
CA LEU A 149 -7.39 10.60 5.02
C LEU A 149 -7.95 9.32 4.38
N LEU A 150 -7.71 8.16 5.00
CA LEU A 150 -8.25 6.87 4.53
C LEU A 150 -9.78 6.87 4.58
N ALA A 151 -10.39 7.38 5.66
CA ALA A 151 -11.84 7.51 5.77
C ALA A 151 -12.41 8.45 4.69
N TYR A 152 -11.80 9.63 4.50
CA TYR A 152 -12.17 10.56 3.44
C TYR A 152 -12.10 9.88 2.06
N MET A 153 -11.02 9.14 1.79
CA MET A 153 -10.88 8.41 0.52
C MET A 153 -11.96 7.34 0.35
N LEU A 154 -12.24 6.58 1.40
CA LEU A 154 -13.27 5.54 1.39
C LEU A 154 -14.66 6.14 1.15
N ASP A 155 -15.00 7.25 1.79
CA ASP A 155 -16.28 7.94 1.61
C ASP A 155 -16.46 8.45 0.18
N ASN A 156 -15.40 8.99 -0.42
CA ASN A 156 -15.42 9.46 -1.81
C ASN A 156 -15.43 8.32 -2.83
N LEU A 157 -14.88 7.14 -2.50
CA LEU A 157 -14.97 5.94 -3.33
C LEU A 157 -16.42 5.45 -3.49
N HIS A 158 -17.25 5.59 -2.45
CA HIS A 158 -18.66 5.17 -2.49
C HIS A 158 -19.57 6.15 -3.26
N CYS A 159 -19.12 7.38 -3.52
CA CYS A 159 -19.91 8.38 -4.24
C CYS A 159 -19.91 8.14 -5.76
N GLU A 160 -18.87 7.53 -6.33
CA GLU A 160 -18.87 7.16 -7.77
C GLU A 160 -19.85 6.03 -8.11
N TYR A 161 -20.33 5.28 -7.12
CA TYR A 161 -21.37 4.25 -7.30
C TYR A 161 -22.81 4.76 -7.05
N ARG A 162 -22.99 6.05 -6.70
CA ARG A 162 -24.29 6.65 -6.31
C ARG A 162 -25.00 7.44 -7.42
N SER A 163 -24.52 7.41 -8.66
CA SER A 163 -25.18 8.14 -9.77
C SER A 163 -26.44 7.47 -10.32
N ASP A 164 -26.82 6.28 -9.84
CA ASP A 164 -28.09 5.67 -10.18
C ASP A 164 -29.09 5.87 -9.03
N THR A 165 -30.07 6.72 -9.29
CA THR A 165 -31.32 6.89 -8.54
C THR A 165 -31.79 5.61 -7.88
N LEU A 166 -31.81 5.59 -6.55
CA LEU A 166 -32.99 5.27 -5.72
C LEU A 166 -32.62 5.37 -4.23
N HIS A 167 -33.54 5.97 -3.49
CA HIS A 167 -33.59 6.07 -2.06
C HIS A 167 -33.25 4.71 -1.40
N CYS A 168 -32.15 4.63 -0.66
CA CYS A 168 -31.84 3.46 0.17
C CYS A 168 -31.22 3.93 1.48
N GLU A 169 -32.03 3.93 2.54
CA GLU A 169 -31.52 3.89 3.91
C GLU A 169 -30.77 2.57 4.07
N TYR A 170 -29.46 2.63 4.27
CA TYR A 170 -28.67 1.47 4.69
C TYR A 170 -28.23 1.67 6.13
N THR A 171 -28.89 0.94 7.02
CA THR A 171 -28.46 0.75 8.41
C THR A 171 -27.24 -0.15 8.42
N VAL A 172 -26.11 0.36 8.93
CA VAL A 172 -24.89 -0.44 9.12
C VAL A 172 -25.12 -1.43 10.28
N VAL A 173 -25.10 -2.73 9.99
CA VAL A 173 -25.12 -3.78 11.02
C VAL A 173 -23.69 -4.26 11.24
N TRP A 174 -23.17 -4.06 12.45
CA TRP A 174 -21.88 -4.59 12.89
C TRP A 174 -22.07 -6.04 13.38
N PHE A 175 -21.29 -6.99 12.85
CA PHE A 175 -21.16 -8.32 13.47
C PHE A 175 -19.90 -8.38 14.31
N SER A 176 -20.05 -8.85 15.56
CA SER A 176 -19.02 -8.85 16.61
C SER A 176 -18.02 -10.00 16.54
N ASP A 177 -17.91 -10.71 15.41
CA ASP A 177 -17.11 -11.93 15.29
C ASP A 177 -15.90 -11.81 14.34
N GLY A 178 -15.57 -10.61 13.88
CA GLY A 178 -14.30 -10.35 13.17
C GLY A 178 -14.16 -11.04 11.81
N SER A 179 -15.25 -11.56 11.23
CA SER A 179 -15.22 -12.18 9.90
C SER A 179 -15.77 -11.20 8.86
N CYS A 180 -14.89 -10.49 8.15
CA CYS A 180 -15.29 -9.62 7.04
C CYS A 180 -15.50 -10.47 5.79
N TYR A 181 -16.69 -11.05 5.63
CA TYR A 181 -17.10 -11.63 4.35
C TYR A 181 -17.40 -10.49 3.37
N ASN A 182 -16.57 -10.37 2.34
CA ASN A 182 -16.89 -9.63 1.12
C ASN A 182 -18.02 -10.37 0.37
N GLN A 183 -19.25 -10.28 0.86
CA GLN A 183 -20.44 -10.63 0.09
C GLN A 183 -21.53 -9.59 0.34
N ALA A 184 -21.82 -8.80 -0.69
CA ALA A 184 -23.04 -8.02 -0.77
C ALA A 184 -24.22 -9.00 -0.82
N PHE A 185 -24.88 -9.24 0.31
CA PHE A 185 -26.14 -9.99 0.32
C PHE A 185 -27.27 -9.09 -0.16
N LYS A 186 -27.82 -9.38 -1.33
CA LYS A 186 -29.14 -8.90 -1.75
C LYS A 186 -30.19 -9.61 -0.87
N ILE A 187 -30.69 -8.94 0.15
CA ILE A 187 -31.90 -9.40 0.84
C ILE A 187 -33.09 -8.84 0.05
N TRP A 188 -33.80 -9.71 -0.67
CA TRP A 188 -35.14 -9.41 -1.16
C TRP A 188 -36.10 -9.60 0.02
N VAL A 189 -36.75 -8.53 0.47
CA VAL A 189 -37.98 -8.67 1.27
C VAL A 189 -39.13 -8.44 0.29
N ILE A 190 -39.97 -9.47 0.16
CA ILE A 190 -41.23 -9.47 -0.62
C ILE A 190 -42.26 -8.62 0.12
#